data_AF-A0A4U2Y7A9-F1
#
_entry.id   AF-A0A4U2Y7A9-F1
#
_cell.length_a   1.000
_cell.length_b   1.000
_cell.length_c   1.000
_cell.angle_alpha   90.00
_cell.angle_beta   90.00
_cell.angle_gamma   90.00
#
_symmetry.space_group_name_H-M   'P 1'
#
loop_
_entity.id
_entity.type
_entity.pdbx_description
1 polymer ?
#
loop_
_entity_poly.entity_id
_entity_poly.type
_entity_poly.pdbx_seq_one_letter_code
_entity_poly.pdbx_strand_id
1 'polypeptide(L)' 'MIQVGDLVIYVKDGAKGVVVHIEEDRFQIKWEDDFVSWEKREWLLPSSLEQGDLPKQKEQRE' A
#
# COMPACT_ATOMS: atom_id res chain seq x y z
N MET A 1 4.61 -0.83 -6.96
CA MET A 1 3.21 -1.29 -6.67
C MET A 1 2.90 -0.98 -5.21
N ILE A 2 1.62 -0.94 -4.79
CA ILE A 2 1.26 -0.78 -3.35
C ILE A 2 1.00 -2.17 -2.81
N GLN A 3 1.57 -2.48 -1.66
CA GLN A 3 1.44 -3.75 -0.96
C GLN A 3 0.88 -3.54 0.45
N VAL A 4 0.43 -4.63 1.09
CA VAL A 4 0.07 -4.61 2.52
C VAL A 4 1.31 -4.24 3.33
N GLY A 5 1.19 -3.25 4.22
CA GLY A 5 2.26 -2.66 4.99
C GLY A 5 2.79 -1.34 4.42
N ASP A 6 2.43 -0.99 3.18
CA ASP A 6 2.86 0.28 2.59
C ASP A 6 2.10 1.47 3.18
N LEU A 7 2.85 2.55 3.40
CA LEU A 7 2.28 3.85 3.74
C LEU A 7 1.79 4.54 2.45
N VAL A 8 0.52 4.93 2.44
CA VAL A 8 -0.18 5.57 1.33
C VAL A 8 -0.73 6.93 1.75
N ILE A 9 -0.93 7.80 0.76
CA ILE A 9 -1.50 9.13 0.91
C ILE A 9 -2.78 9.18 0.08
N TYR A 10 -3.88 9.63 0.69
CA TYR A 10 -5.15 9.80 0.02
C TYR A 10 -5.17 11.09 -0.80
N VAL A 11 -5.52 10.99 -2.08
CA VAL A 11 -5.39 12.11 -3.03
C VAL A 11 -6.34 13.29 -2.76
N LYS A 12 -7.49 13.07 -2.12
CA LYS A 12 -8.51 14.12 -1.91
C LYS A 12 -8.09 15.14 -0.87
N ASP A 13 -7.61 14.65 0.26
CA ASP A 13 -7.41 15.44 1.48
C ASP A 13 -5.98 15.29 2.03
N GLY A 14 -5.17 14.41 1.45
CA GLY A 14 -3.78 14.20 1.85
C GLY A 14 -3.63 13.34 3.10
N ALA A 15 -4.70 12.71 3.59
CA ALA A 15 -4.64 11.82 4.75
C ALA A 15 -3.66 10.68 4.52
N LYS A 16 -2.87 10.34 5.53
CA LYS A 16 -1.92 9.24 5.47
C LYS A 16 -2.53 7.99 6.10
N GLY A 17 -2.19 6.85 5.56
CA GLY A 17 -2.63 5.57 6.10
C GLY A 17 -1.74 4.42 5.67
N VAL A 18 -1.90 3.29 6.32
CA VAL A 18 -1.15 2.06 6.02
C VAL A 18 -2.10 1.04 5.42
N VAL A 19 -1.67 0.39 4.34
CA VAL A 19 -2.45 -0.68 3.71
C VAL A 19 -2.42 -1.89 4.63
N VAL A 20 -3.58 -2.32 5.12
CA VAL A 20 -3.72 -3.48 6.01
C VAL A 20 -4.27 -4.71 5.28
N HIS A 21 -4.97 -4.51 4.16
CA HIS A 21 -5.47 -5.59 3.32
C HIS A 21 -5.60 -5.13 1.86
N ILE A 22 -5.45 -6.05 0.91
CA ILE A 22 -5.76 -5.81 -0.50
C ILE A 22 -6.73 -6.91 -0.95
N GLU A 23 -7.82 -6.53 -1.61
CA GLU A 23 -8.81 -7.46 -2.17
C GLU A 23 -9.20 -7.00 -3.57
N GLU A 24 -8.88 -7.81 -4.57
CA GLU A 24 -9.08 -7.53 -6.00
C GLU A 24 -8.49 -6.16 -6.41
N ASP A 25 -9.32 -5.13 -6.49
CA ASP A 25 -8.96 -3.75 -6.86
C ASP A 25 -9.12 -2.73 -5.71
N ARG A 26 -9.41 -3.20 -4.51
CA ARG A 26 -9.64 -2.38 -3.32
C ARG A 26 -8.54 -2.59 -2.29
N PHE A 27 -8.17 -1.49 -1.65
CA PHE A 27 -7.11 -1.43 -0.67
C PHE A 27 -7.73 -1.00 0.65
N GLN A 28 -7.67 -1.86 1.65
CA GLN A 28 -8.07 -1.53 2.99
C GLN A 28 -6.96 -0.76 3.67
N ILE A 29 -7.24 0.48 4.03
CA ILE A 29 -6.28 1.40 4.62
C ILE A 29 -6.68 1.67 6.06
N LYS A 30 -5.72 1.53 6.98
CA LYS A 30 -5.83 2.05 8.34
C LYS A 30 -5.25 3.46 8.37
N TRP A 31 -6.09 4.44 8.70
CA TRP A 31 -5.74 5.86 8.74
C TRP A 31 -5.15 6.26 10.10
N GLU A 32 -4.58 7.47 10.16
CA GLU A 32 -3.99 8.05 11.38
C GLU A 32 -5.02 8.18 12.54
N ASP A 33 -6.31 8.35 12.23
CA ASP A 33 -7.41 8.41 13.22
C ASP A 33 -7.93 7.03 13.67
N ASP A 34 -7.16 5.95 13.49
CA ASP A 34 -7.53 4.55 13.74
C ASP A 34 -8.75 4.02 12.94
N PHE A 35 -9.32 4.84 12.06
CA PHE A 35 -10.38 4.43 11.13
C PHE A 35 -9.82 3.50 10.04
N VAL A 36 -10.66 2.57 9.56
CA VAL A 36 -10.31 1.66 8.47
C VAL A 36 -11.32 1.80 7.34
N SER A 37 -10.84 2.11 6.13
CA SER A 37 -11.67 2.25 4.93
C SER A 37 -11.17 1.39 3.78
N TRP A 38 -12.05 1.09 2.84
CA TRP A 38 -11.72 0.49 1.55
C TRP A 38 -11.65 1.57 0.48
N GLU A 39 -10.44 1.77 -0.07
CA GLU A 39 -10.22 2.75 -1.12
C GLU A 39 -9.79 2.07 -2.43
N LYS A 40 -10.07 2.74 -3.54
CA LYS A 40 -9.60 2.31 -4.86
C LYS A 40 -8.15 2.75 -5.05
N ARG A 41 -7.41 1.97 -5.84
CA ARG A 41 -6.01 2.26 -6.19
C ARG A 41 -5.78 3.68 -6.71
N GLU A 42 -6.70 4.19 -7.53
CA GLU A 42 -6.61 5.51 -8.17
C GLU A 42 -6.61 6.68 -7.16
N TRP A 43 -7.04 6.46 -5.93
CA TRP A 43 -7.10 7.48 -4.87
C TRP A 43 -5.91 7.42 -3.91
N LEU A 44 -4.99 6.47 -4.12
CA LEU A 44 -3.90 6.19 -3.20
C LEU A 44 -2.55 6.42 -3.88
N LEU A 45 -1.76 7.32 -3.31
CA LEU A 45 -0.39 7.55 -3.69
C LEU A 45 0.54 6.79 -2.72
N PRO A 46 1.46 5.94 -3.20
CA PRO A 46 2.47 5.38 -2.33
C PRO A 46 3.36 6.51 -1.81
N SER A 47 3.51 6.61 -0.49
CA SER A 47 4.41 7.60 0.12
C SER A 47 5.89 7.23 -0.09
N SER A 48 6.18 5.94 -0.19
CA SER A 48 7.49 5.40 -0.57
C SER A 48 7.62 5.40 -2.08
N LEU A 49 8.00 6.54 -2.67
CA LEU A 49 8.48 6.57 -4.05
C LEU A 49 9.90 5.97 -4.19
N GLU A 50 10.48 5.44 -3.11
CA GLU A 50 11.79 4.76 -3.11
C GLU A 50 11.82 3.53 -2.19
N GLN A 51 11.23 2.40 -2.59
CA GLN A 51 11.74 1.09 -2.16
C GLN A 51 11.67 0.12 -3.34
N GLY A 52 12.86 -0.21 -3.85
CA GLY A 52 13.07 -0.94 -5.08
C GLY A 52 12.47 -2.33 -5.09
N ASP A 53 12.02 -2.70 -6.28
CA ASP A 53 12.25 -4.02 -6.85
C ASP A 53 13.62 -4.57 -6.43
N LEU A 54 13.63 -5.42 -5.39
CA LEU A 54 14.63 -6.47 -5.30
C LEU A 54 13.88 -7.79 -5.40
N PRO A 55 13.88 -8.45 -6.57
CA PRO A 55 13.48 -9.84 -6.62
C PRO A 55 14.47 -10.63 -5.77
N LYS A 56 14.01 -11.14 -4.62
CA LYS A 56 14.67 -12.27 -3.96
C LYS A 56 14.47 -13.48 -4.86
N GLN A 57 15.32 -13.60 -5.88
CA GLN A 57 15.44 -14.79 -6.69
C GLN A 57 15.86 -15.93 -5.75
N LYS A 58 14.90 -16.80 -5.46
CA LYS A 58 15.18 -18.11 -4.89
C LYS A 58 15.98 -18.87 -5.94
N GLU A 59 17.27 -19.02 -5.73
CA GLU A 59 18.05 -20.04 -6.44
C GLU A 59 18.31 -21.18 -5.46
N GLN A 60 17.40 -22.16 -5.48
CA GLN A 60 17.68 -23.53 -5.09
C GLN A 60 18.21 -24.26 -6.31
N ARG A 61 19.45 -24.77 -6.24
CA ARG A 61 20.04 -25.87 -7.04
C ARG A 61 21.50 -25.99 -6.59
N GLU A 62 22.09 -27.14 -6.28
CA GLU A 62 21.77 -28.58 -6.32
C GLU A 62 22.47 -29.26 -5.14
#